data_AF-A0A3N0A7Y4-F1
#
_entry.id   AF-A0A3N0A7Y4-F1
#
_cell.length_a   1.000
_cell.length_b   1.000
_cell.length_c   1.000
_cell.angle_alpha   90.00
_cell.angle_beta   90.00
_cell.angle_gamma   90.00
#
_symmetry.space_group_name_H-M   'P 1'
#
loop_
_entity.id
_entity.type
_entity.pdbx_description
1 polymer ?
#
loop_
_entity_poly.entity_id
_entity_poly.type
_entity_poly.pdbx_seq_one_letter_code
_entity_poly.pdbx_strand_id
1 'polypeptide(L)' 'MKLYLDFDPCQECNTMMAGLSSPEMLFADEKTRADESARFLRHLTYNHSEVVQAVMDDLPKQKKEQEPDFYK' A
#
# COMPACT_ATOMS: atom_id res chain seq x y z
N MET A 1 1.77 -10.62 8.31
CA MET A 1 3.08 -10.26 7.72
C MET A 1 3.34 -8.79 8.02
N LYS A 2 4.58 -8.42 8.34
CA LYS A 2 5.01 -7.01 8.41
C LYS A 2 5.85 -6.75 7.16
N LEU A 3 5.44 -5.79 6.34
CA LEU A 3 6.18 -5.34 5.16
C LEU A 3 7.02 -4.13 5.58
N TYR A 4 8.31 -4.16 5.27
CA TYR A 4 9.22 -3.04 5.46
C TYR A 4 9.49 -2.46 4.07
N LEU A 5 9.16 -1.17 3.89
CA LEU A 5 9.32 -0.48 2.62
C LEU A 5 10.46 0.52 2.76
N ASP A 6 11.56 0.26 2.06
CA ASP A 6 12.64 1.24 1.89
C ASP A 6 12.32 2.10 0.67
N PHE A 7 11.72 3.27 0.90
CA PHE A 7 11.47 4.29 -0.14
C PHE A 7 11.65 5.69 0.43
N ASP A 8 11.92 6.66 -0.44
CA ASP A 8 12.02 8.07 -0.07
C ASP A 8 10.63 8.73 -0.19
N PRO A 9 9.98 9.11 0.93
CA PRO A 9 8.64 9.66 0.88
C PRO A 9 8.65 11.06 0.25
N CYS A 10 7.82 11.24 -0.77
CA CYS A 10 7.60 12.57 -1.34
C CYS A 10 6.90 13.51 -0.32
N GLN A 11 6.83 14.80 -0.64
CA GLN A 11 6.18 15.78 0.23
C GLN A 11 4.71 15.44 0.55
N GLU A 12 3.98 14.88 -0.42
CA GLU A 12 2.58 14.47 -0.24
C GLU A 12 2.48 13.25 0.70
N CYS A 13 3.34 12.24 0.52
CA CYS A 13 3.47 11.11 1.43
C CYS A 13 3.72 11.57 2.87
N ASN A 14 4.67 12.49 3.08
CA ASN A 14 4.96 13.02 4.42
C ASN A 14 3.75 13.73 5.03
N THR A 15 3.01 14.48 4.23
CA THR A 15 1.79 15.18 4.68
C THR A 15 0.70 14.18 5.06
N MET A 16 0.47 13.15 4.24
CA MET A 16 -0.50 12.09 4.52
C MET A 16 -0.13 11.28 5.76
N MET A 17 1.15 10.91 5.91
CA MET A 17 1.64 10.19 7.09
C MET A 17 1.46 11.01 8.37
N ALA A 18 1.78 12.31 8.33
CA ALA A 18 1.54 13.20 9.46
C ALA A 18 0.05 13.22 9.85
N GLY A 19 -0.84 13.31 8.86
CA GLY A 19 -2.29 13.24 9.07
C GLY A 19 -2.75 11.91 9.67
N LEU A 20 -2.28 10.77 9.14
CA LEU A 20 -2.60 9.45 9.68
C LEU A 20 -2.08 9.23 11.10
N SER A 21 -0.97 9.88 11.46
CA SER A 21 -0.39 9.83 12.81
C SER A 21 -0.99 10.85 13.78
N SER A 22 -1.95 11.67 13.34
CA SER A 22 -2.52 12.71 14.18
C SER A 22 -3.38 12.13 15.31
N PRO A 23 -3.51 12.82 16.45
CA PRO A 23 -4.39 12.39 17.54
C PRO A 23 -5.83 12.16 17.05
N GLU A 24 -6.33 13.01 16.17
CA GLU A 24 -7.68 12.90 15.60
C GLU A 24 -7.87 11.57 14.87
N MET A 25 -6.89 11.15 14.06
CA MET A 25 -6.94 9.88 13.34
C MET A 25 -6.74 8.66 14.24
N LEU A 26 -5.98 8.79 15.33
CA LEU A 26 -5.81 7.71 16.31
C LEU A 26 -7.13 7.37 17.03
N PHE A 27 -7.94 8.39 17.31
CA PHE A 27 -9.25 8.25 17.97
C PHE A 27 -10.44 8.20 17.00
N ALA A 28 -10.20 8.32 15.70
CA ALA A 28 -11.23 8.18 14.67
C ALA A 28 -11.80 6.75 14.62
N ASP A 29 -13.02 6.62 14.11
CA ASP A 29 -13.67 5.34 13.90
C ASP A 29 -12.96 4.49 12.83
N GLU A 30 -13.20 3.18 12.87
CA GLU A 30 -12.55 2.21 11.99
C GLU A 30 -12.75 2.54 10.51
N LYS A 31 -13.93 3.02 10.11
CA LYS A 31 -14.24 3.33 8.72
C LYS A 31 -13.43 4.53 8.24
N THR A 32 -13.44 5.63 9.00
CA THR A 32 -12.65 6.82 8.68
C THR A 32 -11.15 6.50 8.59
N ARG A 33 -10.64 5.70 9.53
CA ARG A 33 -9.23 5.25 9.51
C ARG A 33 -8.90 4.39 8.29
N ALA A 34 -9.78 3.47 7.93
CA ALA A 34 -9.61 2.63 6.76
C ALA A 34 -9.63 3.45 5.46
N ASP A 35 -10.53 4.42 5.35
CA ASP A 35 -10.65 5.28 4.17
C ASP A 35 -9.39 6.15 3.96
N GLU A 36 -8.87 6.77 5.01
CA GLU A 36 -7.63 7.56 4.93
C GLU A 36 -6.40 6.68 4.68
N SER A 37 -6.34 5.50 5.30
CA SER A 37 -5.26 4.53 5.02
C SER A 37 -5.31 4.06 3.56
N ALA A 38 -6.49 3.80 3.02
CA ALA A 38 -6.68 3.43 1.62
C ALA A 38 -6.30 4.58 0.68
N ARG A 39 -6.56 5.83 1.06
CA ARG A 39 -6.12 7.01 0.31
C ARG A 39 -4.60 7.08 0.22
N PHE A 40 -3.90 6.88 1.34
CA PHE A 40 -2.44 6.83 1.34
C PHE A 40 -1.89 5.67 0.50
N LEU A 41 -2.47 4.48 0.60
CA LEU A 41 -2.07 3.33 -0.22
C LEU A 41 -2.27 3.58 -1.72
N ARG A 42 -3.36 4.25 -2.13
CA ARG A 42 -3.56 4.66 -3.54
C ARG A 42 -2.48 5.62 -4.01
N HIS A 43 -2.09 6.58 -3.16
CA HIS A 43 -1.01 7.50 -3.50
C HIS A 43 0.30 6.74 -3.71
N LEU A 44 0.64 5.80 -2.82
CA LEU A 44 1.83 4.96 -2.97
C LEU A 44 1.79 4.13 -4.25
N THR A 45 0.69 3.42 -4.53
CA THR A 45 0.64 2.53 -5.70
C THR A 45 0.65 3.25 -7.04
N TYR A 46 0.19 4.50 -7.10
CA TYR A 46 0.16 5.27 -8.35
C TYR A 46 1.41 6.12 -8.57
N ASN A 47 2.09 6.57 -7.50
CA ASN A 47 3.19 7.53 -7.61
C ASN A 47 4.56 6.94 -7.22
N HIS A 48 4.60 5.82 -6.49
CA HIS A 48 5.81 5.19 -6.02
C HIS A 48 5.93 3.76 -6.59
N SER A 49 6.34 3.66 -7.86
CA SER A 49 6.49 2.38 -8.56
C SER A 49 7.49 1.44 -7.88
N GLU A 50 8.51 1.98 -7.22
CA GLU A 50 9.50 1.28 -6.41
C GLU A 50 8.87 0.55 -5.23
N VAL A 51 7.87 1.16 -4.59
CA VAL A 51 7.12 0.54 -3.49
C VAL A 51 6.30 -0.64 -4.00
N VAL A 52 5.64 -0.48 -5.15
CA VAL A 52 4.84 -1.57 -5.75
C VAL A 52 5.73 -2.75 -6.13
N GLN A 53 6.89 -2.48 -6.73
CA GLN A 53 7.84 -3.53 -7.10
C GLN A 53 8.36 -4.29 -5.86
N ALA A 54 8.79 -3.57 -4.82
CA ALA A 54 9.25 -4.18 -3.57
C ALA A 54 8.17 -5.08 -2.93
N VAL A 55 6.91 -4.62 -2.90
CA VAL A 55 5.79 -5.43 -2.40
C VAL A 55 5.58 -6.68 -3.25
N MET A 56 5.65 -6.58 -4.58
CA MET A 56 5.48 -7.73 -5.48
C MET A 56 6.62 -8.75 -5.34
N ASP A 57 7.84 -8.31 -5.08
CA ASP A 57 9.00 -9.19 -4.88
C ASP A 57 8.94 -9.95 -3.54
N ASP A 58 8.42 -9.29 -2.49
CA ASP A 58 8.26 -9.87 -1.16
C ASP A 58 7.01 -10.75 -1.02
N LEU A 59 6.01 -10.57 -1.89
CA LEU A 59 4.85 -11.44 -1.91
C LEU A 59 5.28 -12.83 -2.42
N PRO A 60 4.81 -13.92 -1.78
CA PRO A 60 5.09 -15.26 -2.28
C PRO A 60 4.59 -15.33 -3.71
N LYS A 61 5.52 -15.46 -4.67
CA LYS A 61 5.22 -15.64 -6.08
C LYS A 61 4.17 -16.74 -6.14
N GLN A 62 2.95 -16.41 -6.56
CA GLN A 62 1.93 -17.43 -6.75
C GLN A 62 2.59 -18.48 -7.65
N LYS A 63 2.66 -19.73 -7.18
CA LYS A 63 3.01 -20.83 -8.07
C LYS A 63 2.05 -20.66 -9.24
N LYS A 64 2.59 -20.58 -10.46
CA LYS A 64 1.77 -20.62 -11.68
C LYS A 64 0.99 -21.94 -11.62
N GLU A 65 -0.15 -21.97 -10.94
CA GLU A 65 -1.19 -22.93 -11.21
C GLU A 65 -1.61 -22.57 -12.63
N GLN A 66 -1.06 -23.36 -13.56
CA GLN A 66 -1.39 -23.49 -14.97
C GLN A 66 -2.31 -22.38 -15.48
N GLU A 67 -1.77 -21.52 -16.33
CA GLU A 67 -2.59 -20.63 -17.16
C GLU A 67 -3.78 -21.45 -17.68
N PRO A 68 -5.03 -21.05 -17.40
CA PRO A 68 -6.18 -21.76 -17.95
C PRO A 68 -6.02 -21.74 -19.47
N ASP A 69 -5.96 -22.93 -20.05
CA ASP A 69 -5.86 -23.12 -21.49
C ASP A 69 -7.17 -22.61 -22.10
N PHE A 70 -7.19 -21.33 -22.49
CA PHE A 70 -8.36 -20.67 -23.07
C PHE A 70 -8.82 -21.31 -24.41
N TYR A 71 -8.10 -22.32 -24.90
CA TYR A 71 -8.31 -22.99 -26.18
C TYR A 71 -8.62 -24.49 -26.08
N LYS A 72 -9.00 -25.01 -24.91
CA LYS A 72 -9.57 -26.37 -24.77
C LYS A 72 -11.03 -26.38 -24.38
#